data_AF-A0A7J0F001-F1
#
_entry.id   AF-A0A7J0F001-F1
#
_cell.length_a   1.000
_cell.length_b   1.000
_cell.length_c   1.000
_cell.angle_alpha   90.00
_cell.angle_beta   90.00
_cell.angle_gamma   90.00
#
_symmetry.space_group_name_H-M   'P 1'
#
loop_
_entity.id
_entity.type
_entity.pdbx_description
1 polymer ?
#
loop_
_entity_poly.entity_id
_entity_poly.type
_entity_poly.pdbx_seq_one_letter_code
_entity_poly.pdbx_strand_id
1 'polypeptide(L)'
;MATTVFGNPITNATLEVMPEYRGKNITRTDRAHVALSMKNKGDKDAKARKYVQDLQNDWGNGDSTQCLIYNATGDRLTFTLYHDVQGSLGVAPFPVYIENGQWGAFHHVSWTFTGSIGAVVYRGKNEPWG
;
A
#
# COMPACT_ATOMS: atom_id res chain seq x y z
N MET A 1 9.05 2.71 16.17
CA MET A 1 7.72 2.67 15.53
C MET A 1 7.86 1.81 14.28
N ALA A 2 7.06 0.76 14.13
CA ALA A 2 7.10 -0.07 12.94
C ALA A 2 6.60 0.72 11.72
N THR A 3 7.34 0.69 10.61
CA THR A 3 6.94 1.31 9.36
C THR A 3 5.89 0.43 8.68
N THR A 4 4.70 0.98 8.40
CA THR A 4 3.62 0.26 7.70
C THR A 4 3.65 0.47 6.18
N VAL A 5 4.68 1.17 5.68
CA VAL A 5 4.86 1.53 4.28
C VAL A 5 6.25 1.12 3.82
N PHE A 6 6.35 0.53 2.62
CA PHE A 6 7.56 -0.10 2.10
C PHE A 6 7.87 0.32 0.66
N GLY A 7 9.15 0.55 0.40
CA GLY A 7 9.67 0.99 -0.89
C GLY A 7 9.77 2.50 -1.02
N ASN A 8 10.51 2.95 -2.04
CA ASN A 8 10.64 4.36 -2.37
C ASN A 8 9.50 4.81 -3.30
N PRO A 9 9.00 6.04 -3.15
CA PRO A 9 8.03 6.61 -4.08
C PRO A 9 8.56 6.68 -5.53
N ILE A 10 7.66 6.51 -6.48
CA ILE A 10 7.87 6.75 -7.91
C ILE A 10 7.26 8.10 -8.26
N THR A 11 8.16 9.07 -8.45
CA THR A 11 7.85 10.49 -8.69
C THR A 11 8.27 10.90 -10.09
N ASN A 12 8.03 12.16 -10.48
CA ASN A 12 8.58 12.70 -11.74
C ASN A 12 10.10 12.55 -11.80
N ALA A 13 10.81 12.83 -10.70
CA ALA A 13 12.26 12.68 -10.64
C ALA A 13 12.71 11.23 -10.93
N THR A 14 11.92 10.23 -10.53
CA THR A 14 12.19 8.82 -10.86
C THR A 14 12.10 8.57 -12.36
N LEU A 15 11.15 9.22 -13.05
CA LEU A 15 10.94 9.08 -14.49
C LEU A 15 11.93 9.92 -15.30
N GLU A 16 12.29 11.12 -14.86
CA GLU A 16 13.20 12.03 -15.58
C GLU A 16 14.58 11.41 -15.87
N VAL A 17 15.03 10.49 -15.02
CA VAL A 17 16.30 9.78 -15.21
C VAL A 17 16.20 8.61 -16.21
N MET A 18 14.98 8.19 -16.57
CA MET A 18 14.72 7.10 -17.52
C MET A 18 14.82 7.59 -18.97
N PRO A 19 15.57 6.90 -19.86
CA PRO A 19 15.74 7.32 -21.25
C PRO A 19 14.43 7.62 -21.98
N GLU A 20 13.39 6.83 -21.74
CA GLU A 20 12.07 6.93 -22.38
C GLU A 20 11.26 8.16 -21.96
N TYR A 21 11.62 8.84 -20.87
CA TYR A 21 10.92 10.01 -20.32
C TYR A 21 11.75 11.30 -20.38
N ARG A 22 13.00 11.25 -20.87
CA ARG A 22 13.86 12.44 -20.99
C ARG A 22 13.21 13.49 -21.89
N GLY A 23 13.08 14.71 -21.35
CA GLY A 23 12.51 15.86 -22.05
C GLY A 23 11.00 15.76 -22.30
N LYS A 24 10.31 14.75 -21.77
CA LYS A 24 8.85 14.63 -21.88
C LYS A 24 8.15 15.34 -20.73
N ASN A 25 6.94 15.83 -21.00
CA ASN A 25 6.04 16.23 -19.93
C ASN A 25 5.49 14.97 -19.24
N ILE A 26 5.91 14.72 -18.00
CA ILE A 26 5.52 13.51 -17.25
C ILE A 26 4.12 13.69 -16.66
N THR A 27 3.22 12.79 -17.06
CA THR A 27 1.84 12.77 -16.58
C THR A 27 1.66 11.86 -15.35
N ARG A 28 0.48 11.95 -14.71
CA ARG A 28 0.07 11.00 -13.66
C ARG A 28 0.02 9.56 -14.18
N THR A 29 -0.52 9.38 -15.38
CA THR A 29 -0.63 8.07 -16.03
C THR A 29 0.74 7.46 -16.31
N ASP A 30 1.75 8.27 -16.66
CA ASP A 30 3.13 7.78 -16.79
C ASP A 30 3.67 7.26 -15.45
N ARG A 31 3.51 8.02 -14.37
CA ARG A 31 3.91 7.57 -13.02
C ARG A 31 3.18 6.31 -12.58
N ALA A 32 1.90 6.17 -12.93
CA ALA A 32 1.09 5.00 -12.62
C ALA A 32 1.61 3.75 -13.35
N HIS A 33 1.89 3.87 -14.66
CA HIS A 33 2.45 2.77 -15.45
C HIS A 33 3.83 2.33 -14.95
N VAL A 34 4.71 3.27 -14.66
CA VAL A 34 6.03 2.96 -14.09
C VAL A 34 5.91 2.35 -12.69
N ALA A 35 4.97 2.82 -11.87
CA ALA A 35 4.71 2.18 -10.59
C ALA A 35 4.25 0.74 -10.76
N LEU A 36 3.32 0.47 -11.67
CA LEU A 36 2.85 -0.89 -11.90
C LEU A 36 3.99 -1.81 -12.39
N SER A 37 4.84 -1.35 -13.32
CA SER A 37 5.96 -2.15 -13.83
C SER A 37 7.04 -2.42 -12.76
N MET A 38 7.19 -1.51 -11.78
CA MET A 38 8.16 -1.63 -10.69
C MET A 38 7.58 -2.25 -9.40
N LYS A 39 6.39 -2.86 -9.44
CA LYS A 39 5.68 -3.39 -8.26
C LYS A 39 6.54 -4.29 -7.36
N ASN A 40 7.35 -5.16 -7.96
CA ASN A 40 8.22 -6.11 -7.26
C ASN A 40 9.71 -5.78 -7.44
N LYS A 41 10.06 -4.57 -7.90
CA LYS A 41 11.47 -4.18 -8.10
C LYS A 41 12.16 -3.97 -6.76
N GLY A 42 13.33 -4.57 -6.59
CA GLY A 42 14.08 -4.55 -5.33
C GLY A 42 13.53 -5.60 -4.37
N ASP A 43 13.23 -5.19 -3.13
CA ASP A 43 12.72 -6.08 -2.07
C ASP A 43 11.48 -5.52 -1.33
N LYS A 44 10.86 -4.47 -1.86
CA LYS A 44 9.75 -3.77 -1.18
C LYS A 44 8.52 -4.65 -0.96
N ASP A 45 8.20 -5.51 -1.91
CA ASP A 45 7.08 -6.46 -1.81
C ASP A 45 7.40 -7.60 -0.83
N ALA A 46 8.66 -8.07 -0.81
CA ALA A 46 9.12 -9.08 0.14
C ALA A 46 9.11 -8.53 1.57
N LYS A 47 9.57 -7.29 1.78
CA LYS A 47 9.52 -6.60 3.07
C LYS A 47 8.09 -6.41 3.58
N ALA A 48 7.18 -5.95 2.71
CA ALA A 48 5.77 -5.78 3.07
C ALA A 48 5.11 -7.12 3.44
N ARG A 49 5.36 -8.18 2.66
CA ARG A 49 4.88 -9.54 2.94
C ARG A 49 5.44 -10.09 4.25
N LYS A 50 6.76 -9.95 4.46
CA LYS A 50 7.40 -10.38 5.70
C LYS A 50 6.79 -9.66 6.91
N TYR A 51 6.57 -8.36 6.81
CA TYR A 51 5.97 -7.59 7.90
C TYR A 51 4.60 -8.14 8.33
N VAL A 52 3.68 -8.39 7.39
CA VAL A 52 2.35 -8.95 7.75
C VAL A 52 2.41 -10.41 8.18
N GLN A 53 3.41 -11.18 7.71
CA GLN A 53 3.68 -12.52 8.22
C GLN A 53 4.18 -12.48 9.65
N ASP A 54 5.08 -11.56 9.99
CA ASP A 54 5.57 -11.38 11.36
C ASP A 54 4.41 -10.97 12.29
N LEU A 55 3.52 -10.07 11.85
CA LEU A 55 2.28 -9.73 12.59
C LEU A 55 1.36 -10.95 12.78
N GLN A 56 1.23 -11.81 11.77
CA GLN A 56 0.46 -13.05 11.89
C GLN A 56 1.09 -14.01 12.89
N ASN A 57 2.42 -14.16 12.87
CA ASN A 57 3.13 -15.05 13.78
C ASN A 57 2.98 -14.56 15.23
N ASP A 58 3.04 -13.24 15.45
CA ASP A 58 2.80 -12.62 16.75
C ASP A 58 1.35 -12.82 17.24
N TRP A 59 0.38 -12.81 16.31
CA TRP A 59 -1.03 -13.11 16.60
C TRP A 59 -1.28 -14.59 16.91
N GLY A 60 -0.50 -15.48 16.32
CA GLY A 60 -0.58 -16.93 16.53
C GLY A 60 -1.64 -17.61 15.67
N ASN A 61 -2.41 -18.52 16.27
CA ASN A 61 -3.30 -19.45 15.55
C ASN A 61 -4.71 -18.90 15.29
N GLY A 62 -4.99 -17.63 15.59
CA GLY A 62 -6.29 -17.02 15.34
C GLY A 62 -6.50 -16.67 13.87
N ASP A 63 -7.77 -16.67 13.43
CA ASP A 63 -8.14 -16.20 12.09
C ASP A 63 -7.74 -14.73 11.91
N SER A 64 -7.22 -14.40 10.74
CA SER A 64 -6.80 -13.04 10.43
C SER A 64 -6.75 -12.81 8.92
N THR A 65 -6.45 -11.58 8.53
CA THR A 65 -6.15 -11.20 7.17
C THR A 65 -4.85 -10.40 7.12
N GLN A 66 -3.92 -10.87 6.31
CA GLN A 66 -2.70 -10.14 5.95
C GLN A 66 -3.03 -9.18 4.81
N CYS A 67 -3.08 -7.88 5.12
CA CYS A 67 -3.54 -6.87 4.17
C CYS A 67 -2.35 -6.16 3.51
N LEU A 68 -2.30 -6.19 2.18
CA LEU A 68 -1.27 -5.56 1.36
C LEU A 68 -1.91 -4.67 0.29
N ILE A 69 -1.47 -3.42 0.21
CA ILE A 69 -1.97 -2.43 -0.76
C ILE A 69 -0.78 -1.88 -1.53
N TYR A 70 -0.72 -2.12 -2.84
CA TYR A 70 0.25 -1.44 -3.70
C TYR A 70 -0.39 -0.24 -4.38
N ASN A 71 0.19 0.94 -4.20
CA ASN A 71 -0.30 2.13 -4.88
C ASN A 71 0.39 2.28 -6.25
N ALA A 72 -0.37 2.07 -7.33
CA ALA A 72 0.06 2.36 -8.70
C ALA A 72 -0.89 3.36 -9.37
N THR A 73 -1.43 4.33 -8.62
CA THR A 73 -2.40 5.29 -9.14
C THR A 73 -1.76 6.54 -9.75
N GLY A 74 -0.43 6.68 -9.68
CA GLY A 74 0.31 7.85 -10.14
C GLY A 74 0.40 8.97 -9.11
N ASP A 75 -0.38 8.94 -8.03
CA ASP A 75 -0.35 9.91 -6.93
C ASP A 75 -0.52 9.22 -5.57
N ARG A 76 -0.37 9.98 -4.48
CA ARG A 76 -0.57 9.49 -3.10
C ARG A 76 -2.00 9.00 -2.84
N LEU A 77 -2.11 7.85 -2.17
CA LEU A 77 -3.32 7.42 -1.49
C LEU A 77 -3.29 7.89 -0.04
N THR A 78 -4.40 8.46 0.43
CA THR A 78 -4.57 8.93 1.81
C THR A 78 -5.68 8.15 2.50
N PHE A 79 -5.38 7.57 3.65
CA PHE A 79 -6.36 6.89 4.50
C PHE A 79 -7.51 7.85 4.82
N THR A 80 -8.75 7.37 4.67
CA THR A 80 -9.96 8.18 4.89
C THR A 80 -10.80 7.64 6.03
N LEU A 81 -11.20 6.37 5.95
CA LEU A 81 -12.03 5.71 6.94
C LEU A 81 -11.88 4.20 6.85
N TYR A 82 -12.39 3.51 7.85
CA TYR A 82 -12.47 2.06 7.90
C TYR A 82 -13.77 1.64 8.58
N HIS A 83 -14.15 0.38 8.39
CA HIS A 83 -15.26 -0.23 9.07
C HIS A 83 -14.95 -1.70 9.32
N ASP A 84 -14.99 -2.10 10.59
CA ASP A 84 -14.80 -3.49 10.99
C ASP A 84 -16.18 -4.11 11.23
N VAL A 85 -16.50 -5.17 10.48
CA VAL A 85 -17.76 -5.90 10.60
C VAL A 85 -17.60 -7.03 11.61
N GLN A 86 -16.47 -7.76 11.54
CA GLN A 86 -16.10 -8.82 12.49
C GLN A 86 -14.59 -8.83 12.67
N GLY A 87 -14.12 -8.81 13.91
CA GLY A 87 -12.71 -8.64 14.21
C GLY A 87 -12.33 -7.16 14.36
N SER A 88 -11.04 -6.85 14.28
CA SER A 88 -10.56 -5.47 14.23
C SER A 88 -9.18 -5.37 13.58
N LEU A 89 -8.72 -4.14 13.39
CA LEU A 89 -7.30 -3.88 13.18
C LEU A 89 -6.45 -4.52 14.30
N GLY A 90 -5.34 -5.16 13.91
CA GLY A 90 -4.34 -5.71 14.81
C GLY A 90 -3.44 -4.63 15.42
N VAL A 91 -2.25 -5.02 15.89
CA VAL A 91 -1.33 -4.13 16.61
C VAL A 91 -0.72 -3.01 15.74
N ALA A 92 -0.72 -3.18 14.42
CA ALA A 92 -0.17 -2.22 13.48
C ALA A 92 -1.25 -1.25 12.97
N PRO A 93 -1.00 0.08 12.98
CA PRO A 93 -1.96 1.05 12.45
C PRO A 93 -2.13 0.91 10.94
N PHE A 94 -3.23 1.46 10.39
CA PHE A 94 -3.34 1.63 8.95
C PHE A 94 -2.22 2.54 8.42
N PRO A 95 -1.65 2.25 7.24
CA PRO A 95 -0.84 3.21 6.51
C PRO A 95 -1.62 4.51 6.26
N VAL A 96 -1.21 5.64 6.83
CA VAL A 96 -1.93 6.92 6.63
C VAL A 96 -1.73 7.45 5.21
N TYR A 97 -0.51 7.30 4.69
CA TYR A 97 -0.11 7.72 3.36
C TYR A 97 0.60 6.59 2.65
N ILE A 98 0.20 6.29 1.42
CA ILE A 98 0.90 5.36 0.54
C ILE A 98 1.24 6.12 -0.73
N GLU A 99 2.51 6.48 -0.93
CA GLU A 99 2.92 7.18 -2.14
C GLU A 99 2.87 6.24 -3.36
N ASN A 100 2.77 6.82 -4.55
CA ASN A 100 2.83 6.05 -5.78
C ASN A 100 4.11 5.20 -5.82
N GLY A 101 4.00 3.92 -6.13
CA GLY A 101 5.13 2.98 -6.14
C GLY A 101 5.44 2.29 -4.80
N GLN A 102 4.71 2.59 -3.73
CA GLN A 102 4.91 1.98 -2.41
C GLN A 102 3.87 0.90 -2.10
N TRP A 103 4.25 0.01 -1.19
CA TRP A 103 3.35 -0.94 -0.53
C TRP A 103 2.95 -0.41 0.84
N GLY A 104 1.65 -0.37 1.14
CA GLY A 104 1.13 -0.29 2.50
C GLY A 104 0.79 -1.68 3.01
N ALA A 105 1.00 -1.94 4.30
CA ALA A 105 0.74 -3.24 4.90
C ALA A 105 0.18 -3.10 6.32
N PHE A 106 -0.83 -3.91 6.64
CA PHE A 106 -1.44 -3.98 7.96
C PHE A 106 -2.07 -5.37 8.17
N HIS A 107 -2.56 -5.62 9.38
CA HIS A 107 -3.10 -6.91 9.78
C HIS A 107 -4.45 -6.71 10.44
N HIS A 108 -5.44 -7.49 10.04
CA HIS A 108 -6.79 -7.47 10.61
C HIS A 108 -7.06 -8.83 11.26
N VAL A 109 -7.54 -8.85 12.50
CA VAL A 109 -7.57 -10.04 13.37
C VAL A 109 -8.98 -10.37 13.84
N SER A 110 -9.22 -11.65 14.13
CA SER A 110 -10.46 -12.16 14.74
C SER A 110 -10.26 -12.42 16.23
N TRP A 111 -11.04 -11.80 17.12
CA TRP A 111 -10.88 -11.98 18.57
C TRP A 111 -11.55 -13.25 19.13
N THR A 112 -12.60 -13.72 18.50
CA THR A 112 -13.46 -14.81 19.02
C THR A 112 -13.73 -15.92 17.99
N PHE A 113 -12.80 -16.14 17.04
CA PHE A 113 -12.96 -17.10 15.93
C PHE A 113 -14.22 -16.84 15.07
N THR A 114 -14.67 -15.60 15.03
CA THR A 114 -15.85 -15.16 14.25
C THR A 114 -15.47 -14.73 12.83
N GLY A 115 -14.20 -14.88 12.45
CA GLY A 115 -13.64 -14.37 11.20
C GLY A 115 -13.07 -12.95 11.29
N SER A 116 -12.42 -12.55 10.20
CA SER A 116 -11.76 -11.25 10.00
C SER A 116 -12.39 -10.57 8.79
N ILE A 117 -13.32 -9.65 9.04
CA ILE A 117 -14.12 -8.97 8.02
C ILE A 117 -14.15 -7.47 8.30
N GLY A 118 -13.68 -6.69 7.33
CA GLY A 118 -13.72 -5.23 7.39
C GLY A 118 -13.44 -4.62 6.03
N ALA A 119 -13.50 -3.30 5.99
CA ALA A 119 -13.20 -2.49 4.82
C ALA A 119 -12.34 -1.30 5.22
N VAL A 120 -11.42 -0.92 4.33
CA VAL A 120 -10.62 0.31 4.45
C VAL A 120 -10.76 1.13 3.19
N VAL A 121 -10.88 2.45 3.34
CA VAL A 121 -11.05 3.38 2.24
C VAL A 121 -9.86 4.33 2.19
N TYR A 122 -9.22 4.34 1.02
CA TYR A 122 -8.18 5.29 0.67
C TYR A 122 -8.68 6.23 -0.42
N ARG A 123 -8.42 7.53 -0.25
CA ARG A 123 -8.69 8.55 -1.26
C ARG A 123 -7.46 8.78 -2.11
N GLY A 124 -7.60 8.61 -3.41
CA GLY A 124 -6.61 9.01 -4.42
C GLY A 124 -7.01 10.32 -5.10
N LYS A 125 -6.17 10.76 -6.05
CA LYS A 125 -6.50 11.84 -6.98
C LYS A 125 -7.06 11.29 -8.27
N ASN A 126 -8.13 11.90 -8.77
CA ASN A 126 -8.61 11.70 -10.13
C ASN A 126 -7.87 12.62 -11.09
N GLU A 127 -7.84 12.25 -12.36
CA GLU A 127 -7.47 13.20 -13.40
C GLU A 127 -8.51 14.33 -13.44
N PRO A 128 -8.08 15.60 -13.44
CA PRO A 128 -9.00 16.70 -13.68
C PRO A 128 -9.62 16.52 -15.07
N TRP A 129 -10.93 16.70 -15.19
CA TRP A 129 -11.58 16.81 -16.50
C TRP A 129 -10.94 17.98 -17.25
N GLY A 130 -10.34 17.70 -18.40
CA GLY A 130 -9.76 18.66 -19.34
C GLY A 130 -10.42 18.55 -20.69
#